data_AF-A0A0G0PYI3-F1
#
_entry.id   AF-A0A0G0PYI3-F1
#
_cell.length_a   1.000
_cell.length_b   1.000
_cell.length_c   1.000
_cell.angle_alpha   90.00
_cell.angle_beta   90.00
_cell.angle_gamma   90.00
#
_symmetry.space_group_name_H-M   'P 1'
#
loop_
_entity.id
_entity.type
_entity.pdbx_description
1 polymer ?
#
loop_
_entity_poly.entity_id
_entity_poly.type
_entity_poly.pdbx_seq_one_letter_code
_entity_poly.pdbx_strand_id
1 'polypeptide(L)'
;MSGYVKNIEDATDKNSNFRKVLFTAPHSQLVVMCLKPGEDIGMEMHKHVDQFLRIESGVGKAILGGEEFELKDGIALVVPAGTYHNLINTSTSKLLRLYSIYSPPNHPQGTVHKTKKEAYPPRVSETNHLCKHFSVGLKYTVLVNYEK
;
A
#
# COMPACT_ATOMS: atom_id res chain seq x y z
N MET A 1 -23.19 -8.62 11.95
CA MET A 1 -22.24 -7.48 11.90
C MET A 1 -22.99 -6.32 11.27
N SER A 2 -23.11 -5.18 11.95
CA SER A 2 -23.67 -3.98 11.30
C SER A 2 -22.69 -3.53 10.20
N GLY A 3 -23.21 -3.17 9.03
CA GLY A 3 -22.38 -2.69 7.91
C GLY A 3 -21.66 -1.37 8.23
N TYR A 4 -20.92 -0.85 7.25
CA TYR A 4 -20.25 0.45 7.36
C TYR A 4 -21.00 1.50 6.55
N VAL A 5 -21.46 2.57 7.21
CA VAL A 5 -22.15 3.70 6.56
C VAL A 5 -21.54 5.01 7.06
N LYS A 6 -20.73 5.65 6.21
CA LYS A 6 -20.14 6.99 6.42
C LYS A 6 -19.91 7.65 5.07
N ASN A 7 -19.71 8.97 5.06
CA ASN A 7 -19.20 9.68 3.88
C ASN A 7 -17.76 9.22 3.62
N ILE A 8 -17.53 8.55 2.49
CA ILE A 8 -16.23 7.99 2.12
C ILE A 8 -15.26 9.07 1.63
N GLU A 9 -15.77 10.12 0.96
CA GLU A 9 -14.95 11.24 0.49
C GLU A 9 -14.32 11.94 1.71
N ASP A 10 -15.15 12.29 2.69
CA ASP A 10 -14.71 12.86 3.96
C ASP A 10 -13.68 11.99 4.70
N ALA A 11 -13.92 10.66 4.74
CA ALA A 11 -13.02 9.73 5.42
C ALA A 11 -11.66 9.63 4.74
N THR A 12 -11.64 9.71 3.41
CA THR A 12 -10.43 9.65 2.58
C THR A 12 -9.65 10.97 2.66
N ASP A 13 -10.34 12.10 2.49
CA ASP A 13 -9.73 13.44 2.52
C ASP A 13 -9.19 13.84 3.89
N LYS A 14 -9.76 13.32 4.98
CA LYS A 14 -9.25 13.55 6.33
C LYS A 14 -8.12 12.59 6.72
N ASN A 15 -7.89 11.49 5.98
CA ASN A 15 -6.90 10.48 6.35
C ASN A 15 -5.47 10.87 5.93
N SER A 16 -4.60 11.21 6.88
CA SER A 16 -3.18 11.46 6.60
C SER A 16 -2.28 10.22 6.78
N ASN A 17 -2.84 9.03 7.04
CA ASN A 17 -2.05 7.80 7.25
C ASN A 17 -1.77 7.13 5.90
N PHE A 18 -0.58 6.54 5.78
CA PHE A 18 -0.24 5.70 4.63
C PHE A 18 -1.28 4.62 4.37
N ARG A 19 -1.76 3.95 5.43
CA ARG A 19 -2.81 2.94 5.36
C ARG A 19 -3.66 2.95 6.62
N LYS A 20 -4.98 2.91 6.49
CA LYS A 20 -5.92 2.71 7.59
C LYS A 20 -7.10 1.86 7.15
N VAL A 21 -7.28 0.71 7.79
CA VAL A 21 -8.47 -0.14 7.60
C VAL A 21 -9.66 0.54 8.26
N LEU A 22 -10.70 0.83 7.49
CA LEU A 22 -11.95 1.41 7.98
C LEU A 22 -12.97 0.33 8.37
N PHE A 23 -13.02 -0.74 7.59
CA PHE A 23 -13.97 -1.83 7.80
C PHE A 23 -13.49 -3.13 7.16
N THR A 24 -13.71 -4.25 7.84
CA THR A 24 -13.44 -5.60 7.33
C THR A 24 -14.74 -6.40 7.36
N ALA A 25 -15.26 -6.75 6.19
CA ALA A 25 -16.39 -7.65 5.99
C ALA A 25 -15.90 -9.09 5.71
N PRO A 26 -16.79 -10.10 5.66
CA PRO A 26 -16.39 -11.47 5.31
C PRO A 26 -15.74 -11.64 3.93
N HIS A 27 -16.10 -10.78 2.95
CA HIS A 27 -15.68 -10.90 1.56
C HIS A 27 -14.97 -9.67 1.01
N SER A 28 -14.86 -8.59 1.79
CA SER A 28 -14.18 -7.38 1.36
C SER A 28 -13.62 -6.56 2.51
N GLN A 29 -12.63 -5.72 2.22
CA GLN A 29 -12.02 -4.81 3.18
C GLN A 29 -11.88 -3.41 2.61
N LEU A 30 -12.42 -2.43 3.31
CA LEU A 30 -12.33 -1.01 2.96
C LEU A 30 -11.16 -0.34 3.70
N VAL A 31 -10.29 0.29 2.94
CA VAL A 31 -9.04 0.92 3.41
C VAL A 31 -8.93 2.31 2.82
N VAL A 32 -8.46 3.28 3.60
CA VAL A 32 -8.03 4.60 3.09
C VAL A 32 -6.52 4.71 3.15
N MET A 33 -5.96 5.41 2.17
CA MET A 33 -4.52 5.61 2.01
C MET A 33 -4.22 7.07 1.66
N CYS A 34 -3.01 7.49 2.01
CA CYS A 34 -2.48 8.81 1.70
C CYS A 34 -1.00 8.68 1.39
N LEU A 35 -0.61 9.06 0.17
CA LEU A 35 0.78 9.06 -0.26
C LEU A 35 1.32 10.48 -0.23
N LYS A 36 2.47 10.65 0.40
CA LYS A 36 3.23 11.91 0.41
C LYS A 36 3.80 12.23 -0.99
N PRO A 37 4.24 13.47 -1.24
CA PRO A 37 4.94 13.81 -2.48
C PRO A 37 6.08 12.84 -2.79
N GLY A 38 6.10 12.27 -3.99
CA GLY A 38 7.09 11.28 -4.43
C GLY A 38 6.98 9.90 -3.77
N GLU A 39 6.03 9.68 -2.85
CA GLU A 39 5.80 8.38 -2.22
C GLU A 39 4.97 7.48 -3.13
N ASP A 40 5.29 6.19 -3.10
CA ASP A 40 4.54 5.14 -3.78
C ASP A 40 4.06 4.07 -2.78
N ILE A 41 3.07 3.28 -3.18
CA ILE A 41 2.64 2.12 -2.38
C ILE A 41 3.78 1.10 -2.30
N GLY A 42 4.45 0.87 -3.42
CA GLY A 42 5.39 -0.23 -3.64
C GLY A 42 4.81 -1.20 -4.66
N MET A 43 5.67 -1.78 -5.50
CA MET A 43 5.24 -2.76 -6.50
C MET A 43 4.78 -4.05 -5.81
N GLU A 44 3.52 -4.41 -5.99
CA GLU A 44 2.89 -5.56 -5.35
C GLU A 44 2.12 -6.41 -6.36
N MET A 45 1.80 -7.64 -5.95
CA MET A 45 0.87 -8.53 -6.64
C MET A 45 0.17 -9.38 -5.59
N HIS A 46 -1.14 -9.52 -5.71
CA HIS A 46 -1.94 -10.41 -4.87
C HIS A 46 -2.43 -11.60 -5.69
N LYS A 47 -2.02 -12.82 -5.31
CA LYS A 47 -2.36 -14.04 -6.07
C LYS A 47 -3.86 -14.37 -6.06
N HIS A 48 -4.60 -13.91 -5.04
CA HIS A 48 -5.96 -14.37 -4.76
C HIS A 48 -6.93 -13.24 -4.40
N VAL A 49 -6.50 -11.98 -4.55
CA VAL A 49 -7.27 -10.81 -4.13
C VAL A 49 -7.40 -9.88 -5.31
N ASP A 50 -8.65 -9.60 -5.68
CA ASP A 50 -8.95 -8.48 -6.56
C ASP A 50 -8.96 -7.20 -5.71
N GLN A 51 -8.50 -6.10 -6.30
CA GLN A 51 -8.44 -4.82 -5.63
C GLN A 51 -9.06 -3.72 -6.49
N PHE A 52 -9.98 -2.99 -5.89
CA PHE A 52 -10.50 -1.75 -6.45
C PHE A 52 -9.84 -0.56 -5.74
N LEU A 53 -9.40 0.45 -6.47
CA LEU A 53 -8.96 1.73 -5.90
C LEU A 53 -9.69 2.88 -6.57
N ARG A 54 -10.03 3.92 -5.81
CA ARG A 54 -10.51 5.21 -6.35
C ARG A 54 -9.63 6.33 -5.83
N ILE A 55 -9.17 7.18 -6.74
CA ILE A 55 -8.47 8.41 -6.39
C ILE A 55 -9.50 9.47 -6.00
N GLU A 56 -9.34 10.00 -4.79
CA GLU A 56 -10.20 11.05 -4.25
C GLU A 56 -9.61 12.43 -4.53
N SER A 57 -8.31 12.60 -4.31
CA SER A 57 -7.64 13.89 -4.52
C SER A 57 -6.15 13.74 -4.74
N GLY A 58 -5.55 14.72 -5.41
CA GLY A 58 -4.13 14.71 -5.79
C GLY A 58 -3.89 14.25 -7.23
N VAL A 59 -2.61 14.09 -7.58
CA VAL A 59 -2.17 13.63 -8.90
C VAL A 59 -1.09 12.57 -8.75
N GLY A 60 -1.06 11.62 -9.66
CA GLY A 60 -0.13 10.51 -9.60
C GLY A 60 -0.05 9.74 -10.89
N LYS A 61 0.60 8.57 -10.80
CA LYS A 61 0.64 7.57 -11.84
C LYS A 61 0.41 6.19 -11.24
N ALA A 62 -0.36 5.36 -11.92
CA ALA A 62 -0.41 3.94 -11.67
C ALA A 62 0.44 3.18 -12.70
N ILE A 63 1.01 2.07 -12.26
CA ILE A 63 1.57 1.04 -13.13
C ILE A 63 0.69 -0.18 -12.91
N LEU A 64 0.09 -0.72 -13.96
CA LEU A 64 -0.78 -1.90 -13.91
C LEU A 64 -0.41 -2.86 -15.03
N GLY A 65 0.08 -4.05 -14.70
CA GLY A 65 0.55 -5.02 -15.71
C GLY A 65 1.71 -4.52 -16.58
N GLY A 66 2.44 -3.49 -16.11
CA GLY A 66 3.51 -2.84 -16.87
C GLY A 66 3.07 -1.62 -17.69
N GLU A 67 1.77 -1.35 -17.79
CA GLU A 67 1.25 -0.15 -18.45
C GLU A 67 1.08 1.01 -17.46
N GLU A 68 1.32 2.23 -17.94
CA GLU A 68 1.26 3.45 -17.13
C GLU A 68 -0.04 4.22 -17.36
N PHE A 69 -0.68 4.64 -16.27
CA PHE A 69 -1.93 5.40 -16.29
C PHE A 69 -1.84 6.64 -15.41
N GLU A 70 -2.32 7.78 -15.90
CA GLU A 70 -2.41 9.00 -15.11
C GLU A 70 -3.50 8.90 -14.03
N LEU A 71 -3.19 9.40 -12.84
CA LEU A 71 -4.11 9.44 -11.71
C LEU A 71 -4.49 10.87 -11.37
N LYS A 72 -5.79 11.08 -11.18
CA LYS A 72 -6.40 12.31 -10.68
C LYS A 72 -7.76 11.97 -10.05
N ASP A 73 -8.39 12.94 -9.41
CA ASP A 73 -9.75 12.78 -8.87
C ASP A 73 -10.71 12.12 -9.87
N GLY A 74 -11.51 11.19 -9.36
CA GLY A 74 -12.51 10.44 -10.11
C GLY A 74 -11.97 9.21 -10.85
N ILE A 75 -10.65 9.02 -10.94
CA ILE A 75 -10.08 7.82 -11.56
C ILE A 75 -10.26 6.61 -10.66
N ALA A 76 -10.77 5.53 -11.25
CA ALA A 76 -10.88 4.21 -10.63
C ALA A 76 -9.88 3.23 -11.27
N LEU A 77 -9.36 2.32 -10.46
CA LEU A 77 -8.53 1.21 -10.86
C LEU A 77 -9.17 -0.08 -10.40
N VAL A 78 -9.24 -1.05 -11.30
CA VAL A 78 -9.60 -2.42 -10.97
C VAL A 78 -8.37 -3.27 -11.27
N VAL A 79 -7.83 -3.90 -10.24
CA VAL A 79 -6.62 -4.70 -10.27
C VAL A 79 -7.03 -6.15 -10.07
N PRO A 80 -7.04 -6.97 -11.13
CA PRO A 80 -7.31 -8.40 -11.01
C PRO A 80 -6.19 -9.10 -10.25
N ALA A 81 -6.56 -10.16 -9.52
CA ALA A 81 -5.62 -11.06 -8.89
C ALA A 81 -4.55 -11.54 -9.89
N GLY A 82 -3.29 -11.60 -9.44
CA GLY A 82 -2.13 -11.95 -10.28
C GLY A 82 -1.53 -10.77 -11.06
N THR A 83 -2.12 -9.58 -11.00
CA THR A 83 -1.60 -8.40 -11.71
C THR A 83 -0.60 -7.63 -10.84
N TYR A 84 0.61 -7.41 -11.36
CA TYR A 84 1.55 -6.48 -10.75
C TYR A 84 1.05 -5.05 -10.84
N HIS A 85 1.10 -4.32 -9.74
CA HIS A 85 0.64 -2.95 -9.69
C HIS A 85 1.42 -2.08 -8.69
N ASN A 86 1.49 -0.78 -8.98
CA ASN A 86 1.99 0.24 -8.06
C ASN A 86 1.25 1.56 -8.31
N LEU A 87 1.10 2.39 -7.28
CA LEU A 87 0.62 3.77 -7.41
C LEU A 87 1.66 4.70 -6.82
N ILE A 88 2.00 5.74 -7.57
CA ILE A 88 3.06 6.70 -7.26
C ILE A 88 2.44 8.09 -7.24
N ASN A 89 2.64 8.84 -6.15
CA ASN A 89 2.33 10.26 -6.12
C ASN A 89 3.42 11.03 -6.87
N THR A 90 3.07 11.57 -8.04
CA THR A 90 3.98 12.31 -8.90
C THR A 90 4.06 13.81 -8.56
N SER A 91 3.23 14.28 -7.64
CA SER A 91 3.33 15.65 -7.13
C SER A 91 4.58 15.84 -6.29
N THR A 92 5.20 17.01 -6.39
CA THR A 92 6.31 17.44 -5.55
C THR A 92 5.88 18.14 -4.26
N SER A 93 4.59 18.43 -4.11
CA SER A 93 4.08 19.25 -2.98
C SER A 93 2.73 18.80 -2.41
N LYS A 94 1.89 18.11 -3.18
CA LYS A 94 0.55 17.70 -2.76
C LYS A 94 0.48 16.23 -2.36
N LEU A 95 -0.44 15.91 -1.46
CA LEU A 95 -0.79 14.54 -1.11
C LEU A 95 -1.63 13.90 -2.22
N LEU A 96 -1.51 12.58 -2.38
CA LEU A 96 -2.42 11.76 -3.17
C LEU A 96 -3.26 10.92 -2.20
N ARG A 97 -4.58 11.09 -2.23
CA ARG A 97 -5.52 10.44 -1.34
C ARG A 97 -6.44 9.54 -2.13
N LEU A 98 -6.66 8.35 -1.59
CA LEU A 98 -7.41 7.30 -2.24
C LEU A 98 -8.00 6.36 -1.21
N TYR A 99 -9.04 5.64 -1.61
CA TYR A 99 -9.50 4.47 -0.89
C TYR A 99 -9.37 3.22 -1.76
N SER A 100 -9.27 2.08 -1.08
CA SER A 100 -9.09 0.76 -1.66
C SER A 100 -10.11 -0.20 -1.07
N ILE A 101 -10.62 -1.10 -1.91
CA ILE A 101 -11.45 -2.23 -1.53
C ILE A 101 -10.73 -3.49 -1.99
N TYR A 102 -10.31 -4.32 -1.03
CA TYR A 102 -9.77 -5.65 -1.30
C TYR A 102 -10.89 -6.68 -1.24
N SER A 103 -10.89 -7.66 -2.15
CA SER A 103 -11.84 -8.78 -2.15
C SER A 103 -11.10 -10.10 -2.44
N PRO A 104 -10.87 -10.99 -1.44
CA PRO A 104 -11.24 -10.90 -0.01
C PRO A 104 -10.38 -9.90 0.81
N PRO A 105 -10.63 -9.73 2.12
CA PRO A 105 -9.79 -8.90 2.99
C PRO A 105 -8.29 -9.25 2.92
N ASN A 106 -7.43 -8.22 2.98
CA ASN A 106 -5.98 -8.38 2.79
C ASN A 106 -5.15 -8.08 4.05
N HIS A 107 -5.61 -7.18 4.92
CA HIS A 107 -4.90 -6.76 6.13
C HIS A 107 -5.60 -7.22 7.42
N PRO A 108 -4.88 -7.31 8.55
CA PRO A 108 -5.51 -7.48 9.85
C PRO A 108 -6.56 -6.40 10.14
N GLN A 109 -7.61 -6.76 10.86
CA GLN A 109 -8.66 -5.81 11.23
C GLN A 109 -8.08 -4.71 12.13
N GLY A 110 -8.45 -3.45 11.83
CA GLY A 110 -8.01 -2.29 12.61
C GLY A 110 -6.58 -1.84 12.33
N THR A 111 -5.90 -2.40 11.32
CA THR A 111 -4.56 -1.95 10.92
C THR A 111 -4.52 -0.45 10.64
N VAL A 112 -3.54 0.23 11.24
CA VAL A 112 -3.17 1.62 10.97
C VAL A 112 -1.66 1.69 10.80
N HIS A 113 -1.20 2.11 9.63
CA HIS A 113 0.20 2.44 9.36
C HIS A 113 0.26 3.93 9.03
N LYS A 114 0.89 4.71 9.89
CA LYS A 114 1.04 6.17 9.69
C LYS A 114 1.99 6.47 8.54
N THR A 115 2.97 5.60 8.32
CA THR A 115 4.03 5.76 7.33
C THR A 115 4.20 4.51 6.49
N LYS A 116 4.78 4.65 5.28
CA LYS A 116 5.19 3.51 4.46
C LYS A 116 6.13 2.56 5.21
N LYS A 117 7.06 3.11 6.02
CA LYS A 117 8.01 2.31 6.81
C LYS A 117 7.31 1.41 7.84
N GLU A 118 6.19 1.85 8.42
CA GLU A 118 5.38 1.00 9.30
C GLU A 118 4.64 -0.10 8.53
N ALA A 119 4.25 0.17 7.28
CA ALA A 119 3.62 -0.83 6.41
C ALA A 119 4.60 -1.86 5.87
N TYR A 120 5.86 -1.47 5.65
CA TYR A 120 6.95 -2.30 5.16
C TYR A 120 8.18 -2.14 6.08
N PRO A 121 8.11 -2.66 7.32
CA PRO A 121 9.25 -2.59 8.21
C PRO A 121 10.42 -3.38 7.59
N PRO A 122 11.67 -2.89 7.72
CA PRO A 122 12.83 -3.67 7.29
C PRO A 122 12.79 -5.02 8.00
N ARG A 123 12.99 -6.11 7.26
CA ARG A 123 13.15 -7.43 7.85
C ARG A 123 14.34 -7.37 8.80
N VAL A 124 14.09 -7.54 10.10
CA VAL A 124 15.16 -7.73 11.07
C VAL A 124 15.74 -9.09 10.75
N SER A 125 16.94 -9.15 10.18
CA SER A 125 17.68 -10.40 10.12
C SER A 125 17.88 -10.85 11.56
N GLU A 126 17.35 -12.01 11.95
CA GLU A 126 17.71 -12.66 13.20
C GLU A 126 19.23 -12.85 13.22
N THR A 127 19.95 -11.94 13.88
CA THR A 127 21.34 -12.18 14.21
C THR A 127 21.34 -13.25 15.28
N ASN A 128 21.49 -14.50 14.86
CA ASN A 128 21.86 -15.60 15.74
C ASN A 128 22.99 -15.13 16.67
N HIS A 129 22.74 -15.26 17.97
CA HIS A 129 23.74 -15.15 19.03
C HIS A 129 24.92 -16.09 18.75
N LEU A 130 25.94 -15.63 18.02
CA LEU A 130 27.31 -16.17 17.97
C LEU A 130 28.16 -15.34 16.99
N CYS A 131 28.53 -14.11 17.36
CA CYS A 131 29.68 -13.44 16.74
C CYS A 131 30.80 -13.31 17.77
N LYS A 132 31.70 -14.29 17.76
CA LYS A 132 33.10 -14.04 18.09
C LYS A 132 33.61 -13.02 17.08
N HIS A 133 34.29 -12.00 17.61
CA HIS A 133 34.96 -10.91 16.94
C HIS A 133 35.56 -11.31 15.57
N PHE A 134 35.15 -10.63 14.51
CA PHE A 134 36.02 -10.31 13.38
C PHE A 134 35.54 -9.00 12.73
N SER A 135 36.33 -7.94 12.91
CA SER A 135 36.26 -6.75 12.06
C SER A 135 36.60 -7.16 10.62
N VAL A 136 35.91 -6.58 9.63
CA VAL A 136 36.45 -5.77 8.51
C VAL A 136 35.33 -5.60 7.47
N GLY A 137 35.09 -4.34 7.06
CA GLY A 137 34.82 -3.99 5.66
C GLY A 137 33.38 -4.07 5.15
N LEU A 138 32.82 -2.90 4.83
CA LEU A 138 31.61 -2.71 4.03
C LEU A 138 31.46 -3.69 2.86
N LYS A 139 30.37 -4.47 2.84
CA LYS A 139 29.65 -4.89 1.62
C LYS A 139 28.17 -5.09 1.96
N TYR A 140 27.31 -4.19 1.48
CA TYR A 140 25.87 -4.42 1.48
C TYR A 140 25.54 -5.46 0.41
N THR A 141 25.05 -6.63 0.81
CA THR A 141 24.48 -7.63 -0.09
C THR A 141 22.97 -7.43 -0.14
N VAL A 142 22.42 -7.12 -1.31
CA VAL A 142 20.97 -7.12 -1.55
C VAL A 142 20.53 -8.57 -1.74
N LEU A 143 19.78 -9.11 -0.78
CA LEU A 143 19.13 -10.41 -0.91
C LEU A 143 17.76 -10.21 -1.57
N VAL A 144 17.65 -10.60 -2.84
CA VAL A 144 16.36 -10.75 -3.53
C VAL A 144 15.89 -12.18 -3.30
N ASN A 145 14.90 -12.37 -2.43
CA ASN A 145 14.24 -13.67 -2.28
C ASN A 145 12.95 -13.67 -3.11
N TYR A 146 12.92 -14.55 -4.11
CA TYR A 146 11.70 -15.02 -4.76
C TYR A 146 10.96 -15.94 -3.78
N GLU A 147 9.77 -15.56 -3.35
CA GLU A 147 8.88 -16.45 -2.60
C GLU A 147 7.94 -17.19 -3.59
N LYS A 148 7.83 -18.51 -3.42
CA LYS A 148 7.01 -19.43 -4.21
C LYS A 148 5.52 -19.18 -4.03
#